data_AF-A0A3S3SMA1-F1
#
_entry.id   AF-A0A3S3SMA1-F1
#
_cell.length_a   1.000
_cell.length_b   1.000
_cell.length_c   1.000
_cell.angle_alpha   90.00
_cell.angle_beta   90.00
_cell.angle_gamma   90.00
#
_symmetry.space_group_name_H-M   'P 1'
#
loop_
_entity.id
_entity.type
_entity.pdbx_description
1 polymer ?
#
loop_
_entity_poly.entity_id
_entity_poly.type
_entity_poly.pdbx_seq_one_letter_code
_entity_poly.pdbx_strand_id
1 'polypeptide(L)'
;MTIQEKIKLARAFGSKMQEVLSTREFRAMCDANKAEPEDSGVCHSHDYVDANMTMHEAFLETFGREPAFLNDSEDTADLELWNDAWSIAKAADFFA
;
A
#
# COMPACT_ATOMS: atom_id res chain seq x y z
N MET A 1 10.79 -12.59 -2.45
CA MET A 1 11.06 -11.65 -1.32
C MET A 1 10.91 -12.31 0.02
N THR A 2 11.50 -11.69 1.04
CA THR A 2 11.33 -11.99 2.46
C THR A 2 10.09 -11.31 3.04
N ILE A 3 9.57 -11.84 4.16
CA ILE A 3 8.49 -11.19 4.92
C ILE A 3 8.92 -9.81 5.46
N GLN A 4 10.22 -9.62 5.73
CA GLN A 4 10.76 -8.34 6.21
C GLN A 4 10.64 -7.24 5.16
N GLU A 5 10.89 -7.55 3.89
CA GLU A 5 10.72 -6.59 2.79
C GLU A 5 9.25 -6.18 2.62
N LYS A 6 8.33 -7.14 2.70
CA LYS A 6 6.88 -6.90 2.64
C LYS A 6 6.42 -5.96 3.75
N ILE A 7 6.82 -6.25 5.01
CA ILE A 7 6.49 -5.40 6.16
C ILE A 7 7.13 -4.01 6.06
N LYS A 8 8.38 -3.94 5.57
CA LYS A 8 9.08 -2.66 5.40
C LYS A 8 8.33 -1.75 4.42
N LEU A 9 7.95 -2.28 3.25
CA LEU A 9 7.15 -1.54 2.26
C LEU A 9 5.76 -1.19 2.81
N ALA A 10 5.09 -2.12 3.50
CA ALA A 10 3.77 -1.88 4.08
C ALA A 10 3.78 -0.69 5.07
N ARG A 11 4.82 -0.61 5.91
CA ARG A 11 4.99 0.51 6.86
C ARG A 11 5.27 1.83 6.13
N ALA A 12 6.13 1.82 5.12
CA ALA A 12 6.41 3.01 4.31
C ALA A 12 5.13 3.51 3.63
N PHE A 13 4.34 2.60 3.05
CA PHE A 13 3.05 2.94 2.45
C PHE A 13 2.07 3.49 3.48
N GLY A 14 1.97 2.88 4.66
CA GLY A 14 1.13 3.40 5.75
C GLY A 14 1.52 4.82 6.18
N SER A 15 2.81 5.10 6.33
CA SER A 15 3.31 6.45 6.61
C SER A 15 2.91 7.44 5.51
N LYS A 16 3.07 7.06 4.23
CA LYS A 16 2.68 7.92 3.10
C LYS A 16 1.18 8.21 3.10
N MET A 17 0.34 7.21 3.36
CA MET A 17 -1.11 7.41 3.48
C MET A 17 -1.47 8.42 4.58
N GLN A 18 -0.76 8.41 5.71
CA GLN A 18 -0.96 9.37 6.80
C GLN A 18 -0.40 10.77 6.49
N GLU A 19 0.61 10.88 5.62
CA GLU A 19 1.16 12.15 5.15
C GLU A 19 0.25 12.83 4.11
N VAL A 20 -0.29 12.06 3.16
CA VAL A 20 -1.07 12.60 2.03
C VAL A 20 -2.54 12.86 2.36
N LEU A 21 -3.12 12.09 3.28
CA LEU A 21 -4.51 12.26 3.69
C LEU A 21 -4.61 13.16 4.93
N SER A 22 -5.67 13.97 4.99
CA SER A 22 -6.01 14.60 6.26
C SER A 22 -6.40 13.53 7.29
N THR A 23 -6.24 13.83 8.58
CA THR A 23 -6.65 12.91 9.67
C THR A 23 -8.11 12.45 9.54
N ARG A 24 -9.00 13.28 8.98
CA ARG A 24 -10.41 12.93 8.76
C ARG A 24 -10.58 11.94 7.61
N GLU A 25 -9.91 12.17 6.48
CA GLU A 25 -9.96 11.28 5.31
C GLU A 25 -9.32 9.93 5.63
N PHE A 26 -8.18 9.93 6.30
CA PHE A 26 -7.50 8.72 6.73
C PHE A 26 -8.40 7.84 7.63
N ARG A 27 -9.06 8.45 8.64
CA ARG A 27 -10.01 7.71 9.49
C ARG A 27 -11.19 7.17 8.69
N ALA A 28 -11.79 7.99 7.82
CA ALA A 28 -12.91 7.55 6.99
C ALA A 28 -12.53 6.39 6.07
N MET A 29 -11.34 6.43 5.48
CA MET A 29 -10.79 5.36 4.66
C MET A 29 -10.60 4.06 5.47
N CYS A 30 -10.03 4.14 6.68
CA CYS A 30 -9.88 2.96 7.54
C CYS A 30 -11.23 2.40 7.98
N ASP A 31 -12.20 3.25 8.33
CA ASP A 31 -13.55 2.83 8.69
C ASP A 31 -14.27 2.14 7.51
N ALA A 32 -14.12 2.66 6.29
CA ALA A 32 -14.65 2.03 5.08
C ALA A 32 -13.99 0.66 4.82
N ASN A 33 -12.66 0.58 4.92
CA ASN A 33 -11.93 -0.68 4.76
C ASN A 33 -12.32 -1.76 5.76
N LYS A 34 -12.77 -1.40 6.97
CA LYS A 34 -13.26 -2.32 8.00
C LYS A 34 -14.68 -2.80 7.76
N ALA A 35 -15.49 -2.01 7.07
CA ALA A 35 -16.85 -2.36 6.71
C ALA A 35 -16.91 -3.36 5.55
N GLU A 36 -15.84 -3.44 4.76
CA GLU A 36 -15.68 -4.42 3.68
C GLU A 36 -15.62 -5.86 4.24
N PRO A 37 -16.25 -6.84 3.57
CA PRO A 37 -16.09 -8.24 3.91
C PRO A 37 -14.61 -8.66 3.90
N GLU A 38 -14.26 -9.54 4.84
CA GLU A 38 -13.01 -10.28 4.77
C GLU A 38 -12.95 -10.99 3.40
N ASP A 39 -11.85 -10.82 2.67
CA ASP A 39 -11.64 -11.32 1.29
C ASP A 39 -12.34 -10.59 0.13
N SER A 40 -12.93 -9.40 0.32
CA SER A 40 -13.54 -8.66 -0.81
C SER A 40 -12.54 -8.22 -1.89
N GLY A 41 -11.24 -8.21 -1.57
CA GLY A 41 -10.20 -7.66 -2.43
C GLY A 41 -10.27 -6.14 -2.62
N VAL A 42 -11.25 -5.47 -1.98
CA VAL A 42 -11.45 -4.03 -2.08
C VAL A 42 -10.51 -3.31 -1.11
N CYS A 43 -9.91 -2.22 -1.56
CA CYS A 43 -9.28 -1.24 -0.67
C CYS A 43 -9.74 0.16 -1.07
N HIS A 44 -10.35 0.86 -0.12
CA HIS A 44 -10.91 2.20 -0.31
C HIS A 44 -9.85 3.29 -0.43
N SER A 45 -8.55 2.99 -0.37
CA SER A 45 -7.49 4.01 -0.50
C SER A 45 -7.61 4.81 -1.81
N HIS A 46 -8.07 4.18 -2.90
CA HIS A 46 -8.31 4.83 -4.19
C HIS A 46 -9.49 5.82 -4.21
N ASP A 47 -10.37 5.78 -3.22
CA ASP A 47 -11.47 6.74 -3.10
C ASP A 47 -10.99 8.10 -2.56
N TYR A 48 -9.77 8.15 -2.00
CA TYR A 48 -9.22 9.34 -1.32
C TYR A 48 -7.93 9.85 -1.95
N VAL A 49 -7.11 8.99 -2.56
CA VAL A 49 -5.84 9.37 -3.17
C VAL A 49 -5.52 8.48 -4.37
N ASP A 50 -4.60 8.92 -5.23
CA ASP A 50 -3.95 8.02 -6.18
C ASP A 50 -3.03 7.06 -5.43
N ALA A 51 -3.62 5.98 -4.91
CA ALA A 51 -2.92 5.05 -4.04
C ALA A 51 -1.81 4.28 -4.79
N ASN A 52 -1.87 4.18 -6.12
CA ASN A 52 -0.79 3.60 -6.91
C ASN A 52 0.43 4.52 -6.92
N MET A 53 0.23 5.82 -7.12
CA MET A 53 1.31 6.80 -7.00
C MET A 53 1.87 6.87 -5.58
N THR A 54 1.01 6.81 -4.56
CA THR A 54 1.44 6.80 -3.15
C THR A 54 2.26 5.55 -2.81
N MET A 55 1.84 4.36 -3.28
CA MET A 55 2.63 3.14 -3.11
C MET A 55 3.91 3.17 -3.94
N HIS A 56 3.89 3.80 -5.12
CA HIS A 56 5.08 3.99 -5.95
C HIS A 56 6.16 4.79 -5.23
N GLU A 57 5.77 5.91 -4.64
CA GLU A 57 6.65 6.74 -3.81
C GLU A 57 7.20 5.97 -2.62
N ALA A 58 6.35 5.21 -1.91
CA ALA A 58 6.78 4.36 -0.81
C ALA A 58 7.78 3.28 -1.25
N PHE A 59 7.58 2.71 -2.44
CA PHE A 59 8.49 1.72 -3.03
C PHE A 59 9.86 2.34 -3.32
N LEU A 60 9.88 3.48 -3.99
CA LEU A 60 11.10 4.22 -4.33
C LEU A 60 11.90 4.58 -3.07
N GLU A 61 11.25 5.11 -2.04
CA GLU A 61 11.92 5.44 -0.77
C GLU A 61 12.44 4.19 -0.04
N THR A 62 11.73 3.07 -0.13
CA THR A 62 12.08 1.84 0.58
C THR A 62 13.27 1.11 -0.03
N PHE A 63 13.35 1.08 -1.36
CA PHE A 63 14.31 0.26 -2.12
C PHE A 63 15.31 1.05 -2.97
N GLY A 64 15.09 2.35 -3.17
CA GLY A 64 15.98 3.21 -3.97
C GLY A 64 15.98 2.88 -5.46
N ARG A 65 14.93 2.22 -5.96
CA ARG A 65 14.78 1.81 -7.36
C ARG A 65 13.32 1.73 -7.77
N GLU A 66 13.07 1.79 -9.07
CA GLU A 66 11.77 1.53 -9.68
C GLU A 66 11.34 0.06 -9.50
N PRO A 67 10.03 -0.22 -9.36
CA PRO A 67 9.50 -1.57 -9.52
C PRO A 67 9.77 -2.12 -10.92
N ALA A 68 10.25 -3.36 -11.02
CA ALA A 68 10.63 -3.98 -12.29
C ALA A 68 9.45 -4.08 -13.27
N PHE A 69 8.25 -4.37 -12.75
CA PHE A 69 7.02 -4.53 -13.55
C PHE A 69 6.62 -3.29 -14.36
N LEU A 70 7.16 -2.10 -14.04
CA LEU A 70 6.91 -0.89 -14.83
C LEU A 70 7.62 -0.90 -16.19
N ASN A 71 8.73 -1.63 -16.30
CA ASN A 71 9.54 -1.73 -17.52
C ASN A 71 9.43 -3.10 -18.20
N ASP A 72 9.13 -4.15 -17.41
CA ASP A 72 8.96 -5.50 -17.89
C ASP A 72 7.76 -6.16 -17.19
N SER A 73 6.63 -6.25 -17.89
CA SER A 73 5.41 -6.84 -17.33
C SER A 73 5.51 -8.33 -17.02
N GLU A 74 6.52 -9.03 -17.53
CA GLU A 74 6.76 -10.44 -17.20
C GLU A 74 7.50 -10.61 -15.85
N ASP A 75 8.14 -9.55 -15.34
CA ASP A 75 8.73 -9.55 -13.99
C ASP A 75 7.67 -9.22 -12.92
N THR A 76 7.07 -10.27 -12.37
CA THR A 76 5.99 -10.15 -11.39
C THR A 76 6.48 -10.05 -9.94
N ALA A 77 7.77 -10.18 -9.66
CA ALA A 77 8.25 -10.29 -8.28
C ALA A 77 7.95 -9.02 -7.47
N ASP A 78 8.17 -7.85 -8.05
CA ASP A 78 7.84 -6.57 -7.40
C ASP A 78 6.34 -6.30 -7.35
N LEU A 79 5.56 -6.82 -8.30
CA LEU A 79 4.10 -6.72 -8.27
C LEU A 79 3.52 -7.54 -7.12
N GLU A 80 4.05 -8.75 -6.91
CA GLU A 80 3.71 -9.57 -5.74
C GLU A 80 4.11 -8.88 -4.43
N LEU A 81 5.30 -8.26 -4.37
CA LEU A 81 5.76 -7.50 -3.21
C LEU A 81 4.81 -6.36 -2.88
N TRP A 82 4.45 -5.60 -3.91
CA TRP A 82 3.55 -4.46 -3.83
C TRP A 82 2.18 -4.86 -3.30
N ASN A 83 1.57 -5.90 -3.88
CA ASN A 83 0.24 -6.38 -3.49
C ASN A 83 0.25 -6.96 -2.06
N ASP A 84 1.29 -7.71 -1.70
CA ASP A 84 1.43 -8.26 -0.35
C ASP A 84 1.61 -7.14 0.69
N ALA A 85 2.46 -6.16 0.40
CA ALA A 85 2.69 -5.02 1.29
C ALA A 85 1.42 -4.18 1.47
N TRP A 86 0.65 -3.97 0.41
CA TRP A 86 -0.62 -3.28 0.46
C TRP A 86 -1.62 -4.03 1.35
N SER A 87 -1.72 -5.35 1.17
CA SER A 87 -2.60 -6.21 1.97
C SER A 87 -2.23 -6.17 3.44
N ILE A 88 -0.93 -6.23 3.76
CA ILE A 88 -0.41 -6.09 5.13
C ILE A 88 -0.75 -4.71 5.71
N ALA A 89 -0.54 -3.64 4.94
CA ALA A 89 -0.85 -2.29 5.40
C ALA A 89 -2.35 -2.14 5.69
N LYS A 90 -3.23 -2.57 4.79
CA LYS A 90 -4.69 -2.56 5.01
C LYS A 90 -5.07 -3.33 6.27
N ALA A 91 -4.59 -4.56 6.43
CA ALA A 91 -4.90 -5.40 7.58
C ALA A 91 -4.40 -4.82 8.92
N ALA A 92 -3.36 -3.98 8.87
CA ALA A 92 -2.82 -3.29 10.03
C ALA A 92 -3.35 -1.85 10.19
N ASP A 93 -4.46 -1.49 9.54
CA ASP A 93 -5.00 -0.11 9.53
C ASP A 93 -3.95 0.95 9.18
N PHE A 94 -3.08 0.62 8.23
CA PHE A 94 -1.95 1.45 7.79
C PHE A 94 -1.02 1.86 8.94
N PHE A 95 -0.91 1.02 9.98
CA PHE A 95 -0.08 1.19 11.16
C PHE A 95 -0.38 2.45 11.99
N ALA A 96 -1.65 2.91 11.98
CA ALA A 96 -2.13 4.00 12.82
C ALA A 96 -2.42 3.58 14.27
#